data_AF-A0A433Q6B3-F1
#
_entry.id   AF-A0A433Q6B3-F1
#
_cell.length_a   1.000
_cell.length_b   1.000
_cell.length_c   1.000
_cell.angle_alpha   90.00
_cell.angle_beta   90.00
_cell.angle_gamma   90.00
#
_symmetry.space_group_name_H-M   'P 1'
#
loop_
_entity.id
_entity.type
_entity.pdbx_description
1 polymer ?
#
loop_
_entity_poly.entity_id
_entity_poly.type
_entity_poly.pdbx_seq_one_letter_code
_entity_poly.pdbx_strand_id
1 'polypeptide(L)'
;MPGLAQQGRTSRSLKGAGTRTSGYSKNSEHLAGNYKKQGKYNKAEPLYDSVLAIAEKVLSSKHSDIATTLNNLAGLYIQGSEKAELLYEQVLGIQNQIFRPEHPGTAATLKNLARIYSGQDKNEEAQLLYEQILMICEKVFGSEYPHTAQTAILFSGINRYISSPLNPLSLFTKLKENF
;
A
#
# COMPACT_ATOMS: atom_id res chain seq x y z
N MET A 1 -28.19 -35.38 48.84
CA MET A 1 -27.94 -33.93 48.79
C MET A 1 -26.46 -33.70 48.47
N PRO A 2 -26.03 -33.64 47.20
CA PRO A 2 -24.64 -33.35 46.85
C PRO A 2 -24.41 -31.84 46.64
N GLY A 3 -23.28 -31.37 47.16
CA GLY A 3 -22.88 -29.96 47.20
C GLY A 3 -22.51 -29.37 45.83
N LEU A 4 -22.93 -28.12 45.67
CA LEU A 4 -22.58 -27.22 44.57
C LEU A 4 -21.21 -26.58 44.85
N ALA A 5 -20.22 -26.83 43.99
CA ALA A 5 -19.11 -25.90 43.73
C ALA A 5 -18.33 -26.35 42.48
N GLN A 6 -18.88 -26.09 41.28
CA GLN A 6 -18.03 -25.97 40.09
C GLN A 6 -17.86 -24.51 39.70
N GLN A 7 -16.58 -24.13 39.72
CA GLN A 7 -15.92 -22.93 39.25
C GLN A 7 -16.69 -22.11 38.20
N GLY A 8 -17.16 -20.93 38.61
CA GLY A 8 -17.41 -19.83 37.68
C GLY A 8 -16.09 -19.29 37.13
N ARG A 9 -15.63 -19.82 36.00
CA ARG A 9 -14.68 -19.12 35.13
C ARG A 9 -15.47 -18.17 34.23
N THR A 10 -15.96 -17.08 34.81
CA THR A 10 -16.59 -15.98 34.07
C THR A 10 -15.51 -15.21 33.30
N SER A 11 -15.41 -15.50 32.01
CA SER A 11 -15.33 -14.50 30.92
C SER A 11 -14.59 -13.19 31.25
N ARG A 12 -13.25 -13.26 31.31
CA ARG A 12 -12.40 -12.06 31.29
C ARG A 12 -12.52 -11.42 29.90
N SER A 13 -13.37 -10.40 29.82
CA SER A 13 -13.61 -9.45 28.71
C SER A 13 -12.55 -9.42 27.60
N LEU A 14 -12.90 -9.97 26.43
CA LEU A 14 -12.15 -9.83 25.17
C LEU A 14 -12.05 -8.36 24.69
N LYS A 15 -12.83 -7.45 25.28
CA LYS A 15 -12.86 -6.02 24.94
C LYS A 15 -11.55 -5.28 25.30
N GLY A 16 -10.80 -5.78 26.30
CA GLY A 16 -9.52 -5.19 26.71
C GLY A 16 -8.30 -5.73 25.95
N ALA A 17 -8.43 -6.84 25.23
CA ALA A 17 -7.35 -7.41 24.43
C ALA A 17 -7.14 -6.59 23.15
N GLY A 18 -8.21 -6.16 22.48
CA GLY A 18 -8.16 -5.40 21.23
C GLY A 18 -7.49 -4.02 21.34
N THR A 19 -7.59 -3.35 22.49
CA THR A 19 -6.97 -2.02 22.69
C THR A 19 -5.47 -2.11 22.97
N ARG A 20 -5.03 -3.16 23.68
CA ARG A 20 -3.61 -3.43 23.96
C ARG A 20 -2.88 -3.94 22.72
N THR A 21 -3.51 -4.82 21.95
CA THR A 21 -2.93 -5.31 20.68
C THR A 21 -2.84 -4.18 19.65
N SER A 22 -3.87 -3.34 19.52
CA SER A 22 -3.84 -2.18 18.63
C SER A 22 -2.75 -1.16 19.00
N GLY A 23 -2.58 -0.87 20.29
CA GLY A 23 -1.51 0.02 20.76
C GLY A 23 -0.10 -0.54 20.52
N TYR A 24 0.08 -1.84 20.75
CA TYR A 24 1.34 -2.54 20.47
C TYR A 24 1.69 -2.52 18.98
N SER A 25 0.69 -2.79 18.12
CA SER A 25 0.87 -2.75 16.66
C SER A 25 1.33 -1.37 16.19
N LYS A 26 0.65 -0.30 16.61
CA LYS A 26 1.02 1.07 16.21
C LYS A 26 2.42 1.48 16.67
N ASN A 27 2.80 1.11 17.89
CA ASN A 27 4.15 1.40 18.39
C ASN A 27 5.22 0.65 17.61
N SER A 28 4.95 -0.63 17.29
CA SER A 28 5.86 -1.47 16.50
C SER A 28 5.99 -0.95 15.06
N GLU A 29 4.90 -0.51 14.44
CA GLU A 29 4.92 0.15 13.12
C GLU A 29 5.74 1.44 13.12
N HIS A 30 5.57 2.30 14.13
CA HIS A 30 6.38 3.51 14.25
C HIS A 30 7.87 3.20 14.41
N LEU A 31 8.21 2.20 15.23
CA LEU A 31 9.59 1.77 15.41
C LEU A 31 10.17 1.20 14.11
N ALA A 32 9.41 0.37 13.41
CA ALA A 32 9.80 -0.17 12.10
C ALA A 32 10.02 0.94 11.06
N GLY A 33 9.14 1.95 11.04
CA GLY A 33 9.27 3.14 10.20
C GLY A 33 10.55 3.92 10.48
N ASN A 34 10.93 4.07 11.75
CA ASN A 34 12.18 4.70 12.15
C ASN A 34 13.41 3.89 11.72
N TYR A 35 13.38 2.56 11.86
CA TYR A 35 14.45 1.70 11.36
C TYR A 35 14.58 1.76 9.84
N LYS A 36 13.45 1.78 9.12
CA LYS A 36 13.42 1.98 7.65
C LYS A 36 14.11 3.28 7.25
N LYS A 37 13.78 4.40 7.91
CA LYS A 37 14.41 5.71 7.64
C LYS A 37 15.93 5.72 7.89
N GLN A 38 16.40 4.87 8.80
CA GLN A 38 17.83 4.71 9.09
C GLN A 38 18.51 3.66 8.19
N GLY A 39 17.81 3.08 7.21
CA GLY A 39 18.34 2.01 6.36
C GLY A 39 18.53 0.65 7.07
N LYS A 40 18.01 0.50 8.30
CA LYS A 40 18.13 -0.72 9.11
C LYS A 40 16.99 -1.69 8.80
N TYR A 41 16.92 -2.15 7.55
CA TYR A 41 15.79 -2.95 7.05
C TYR A 41 15.64 -4.29 7.78
N ASN A 42 16.75 -4.95 8.13
CA ASN A 42 16.80 -6.16 8.94
C ASN A 42 16.16 -6.02 10.34
N LYS A 43 16.07 -4.78 10.87
CA LYS A 43 15.37 -4.50 12.13
C LYS A 43 13.91 -4.10 11.92
N ALA A 44 13.60 -3.53 10.75
CA ALA A 44 12.25 -3.09 10.41
C ALA A 44 11.35 -4.25 9.99
N GLU A 45 11.86 -5.18 9.18
CA GLU A 45 11.13 -6.34 8.66
C GLU A 45 10.42 -7.15 9.75
N PRO A 46 11.10 -7.69 10.78
CA PRO A 46 10.44 -8.54 11.77
C PRO A 46 9.36 -7.80 12.58
N LEU A 47 9.48 -6.48 12.70
CA LEU A 47 8.46 -5.65 13.35
C LEU A 47 7.20 -5.56 12.48
N TYR A 48 7.32 -5.30 11.19
CA TYR A 48 6.15 -5.32 10.29
C TYR A 48 5.53 -6.71 10.21
N ASP A 49 6.32 -7.79 10.13
CA ASP A 49 5.79 -9.16 10.13
C ASP A 49 5.02 -9.47 11.43
N SER A 50 5.54 -9.04 12.58
CA SER A 50 4.83 -9.21 13.86
C SER A 50 3.49 -8.46 13.89
N VAL A 51 3.42 -7.27 13.29
CA VAL A 51 2.21 -6.48 13.21
C VAL A 51 1.17 -7.17 12.32
N LEU A 52 1.60 -7.72 11.18
CA LEU A 52 0.75 -8.48 10.26
C LEU A 52 0.19 -9.74 10.95
N ALA A 53 1.03 -10.51 11.62
CA ALA A 53 0.61 -11.72 12.33
C ALA A 53 -0.39 -11.42 13.46
N ILE A 54 -0.30 -10.25 14.10
CA ILE A 54 -1.30 -9.79 15.07
C ILE A 54 -2.58 -9.36 14.36
N ALA A 55 -2.48 -8.61 13.26
CA ALA A 55 -3.62 -8.15 12.50
C ALA A 55 -4.46 -9.33 11.98
N GLU A 56 -3.83 -10.33 11.37
CA GLU A 56 -4.51 -11.54 10.88
C GLU A 56 -5.27 -12.32 11.96
N LYS A 57 -4.74 -12.34 13.20
CA LYS A 57 -5.38 -13.03 14.33
C LYS A 57 -6.54 -12.25 14.94
N VAL A 58 -6.55 -10.93 14.75
CA VAL A 58 -7.60 -10.07 15.26
C VAL A 58 -8.67 -9.97 14.18
N LEU A 59 -9.76 -10.75 14.32
CA LEU A 59 -10.93 -10.77 13.43
C LEU A 59 -11.60 -9.39 13.17
N SER A 60 -11.18 -8.35 13.88
CA SER A 60 -11.62 -6.96 13.70
C SER A 60 -10.54 -6.02 13.14
N SER A 61 -9.38 -6.53 12.71
CA SER A 61 -8.37 -5.69 12.08
C SER A 61 -8.97 -5.06 10.83
N LYS A 62 -8.91 -3.73 10.74
CA LYS A 62 -9.42 -3.05 9.55
C LYS A 62 -8.50 -3.45 8.40
N HIS A 63 -9.08 -3.91 7.30
CA HIS A 63 -8.32 -4.25 6.09
C HIS A 63 -7.37 -3.10 5.64
N SER A 64 -7.71 -1.84 5.96
CA SER A 64 -6.85 -0.67 5.72
C SER A 64 -5.56 -0.66 6.56
N ASP A 65 -5.58 -1.19 7.78
CA ASP A 65 -4.38 -1.27 8.64
C ASP A 65 -3.41 -2.30 8.04
N ILE A 66 -3.92 -3.48 7.66
CA ILE A 66 -3.15 -4.54 6.98
C ILE A 66 -2.51 -4.01 5.69
N ALA A 67 -3.28 -3.32 4.84
CA ALA A 67 -2.74 -2.71 3.62
C ALA A 67 -1.64 -1.68 3.91
N THR A 68 -1.76 -0.92 5.00
CA THR A 68 -0.74 0.07 5.39
C THR A 68 0.55 -0.62 5.85
N THR A 69 0.44 -1.67 6.67
CA THR A 69 1.59 -2.44 7.14
C THR A 69 2.29 -3.14 5.97
N LEU A 70 1.55 -3.80 5.08
CA LEU A 70 2.09 -4.47 3.89
C LEU A 70 2.79 -3.49 2.95
N ASN A 71 2.21 -2.31 2.70
CA ASN A 71 2.84 -1.28 1.86
C ASN A 71 4.20 -0.83 2.45
N ASN A 72 4.25 -0.65 3.78
CA ASN A 72 5.49 -0.29 4.44
C ASN A 72 6.55 -1.39 4.42
N LEU A 73 6.13 -2.66 4.55
CA LEU A 73 6.99 -3.82 4.40
C LEU A 73 7.52 -3.94 2.96
N ALA A 74 6.66 -3.77 1.95
CA ALA A 74 7.05 -3.74 0.55
C ALA A 74 8.08 -2.65 0.26
N GLY A 75 7.94 -1.49 0.90
CA GLY A 75 8.90 -0.39 0.83
C GLY A 75 10.31 -0.74 1.34
N LEU A 76 10.50 -1.81 2.11
CA LEU A 76 11.82 -2.31 2.49
C LEU A 76 12.55 -3.00 1.32
N TYR A 77 11.79 -3.47 0.32
CA TYR A 77 12.27 -4.29 -0.78
C TYR A 77 12.30 -3.56 -2.13
N ILE A 78 12.11 -2.24 -2.12
CA ILE A 78 11.89 -1.44 -3.35
C ILE A 78 13.09 -1.40 -4.31
N GLN A 79 14.23 -1.99 -3.95
CA GLN A 79 15.39 -2.20 -4.84
C GLN A 79 15.17 -3.30 -5.89
N GLY A 80 13.92 -3.62 -6.24
CA GLY A 80 13.59 -4.52 -7.34
C GLY A 80 13.44 -6.00 -6.98
N SER A 81 13.20 -6.33 -5.72
CA SER A 81 12.93 -7.72 -5.32
C SER A 81 11.52 -8.15 -5.71
N GLU A 82 11.37 -9.40 -6.16
CA GLU A 82 10.07 -10.08 -6.36
C GLU A 82 9.18 -10.04 -5.10
N LYS A 83 9.79 -10.01 -3.90
CA LYS A 83 9.06 -9.88 -2.64
C LYS A 83 8.32 -8.54 -2.56
N ALA A 84 8.88 -7.45 -3.10
CA ALA A 84 8.23 -6.14 -3.12
C ALA A 84 6.99 -6.14 -4.02
N GLU A 85 7.13 -6.74 -5.21
CA GLU A 85 6.07 -6.90 -6.21
C GLU A 85 4.87 -7.63 -5.62
N LEU A 86 5.08 -8.83 -5.09
CA LEU A 86 4.03 -9.64 -4.45
C LEU A 86 3.33 -8.89 -3.30
N LEU A 87 4.07 -8.17 -2.46
CA LEU A 87 3.49 -7.42 -1.36
C LEU A 87 2.64 -6.23 -1.86
N TYR A 88 3.08 -5.52 -2.90
CA TYR A 88 2.28 -4.44 -3.47
C TYR A 88 1.03 -4.95 -4.19
N GLU A 89 1.08 -6.10 -4.86
CA GLU A 89 -0.10 -6.75 -5.44
C GLU A 89 -1.12 -7.15 -4.37
N GLN A 90 -0.65 -7.71 -3.23
CA GLN A 90 -1.51 -8.00 -2.08
C GLN A 90 -2.17 -6.74 -1.53
N VAL A 91 -1.42 -5.64 -1.42
CA VAL A 91 -1.97 -4.33 -1.00
C VAL A 91 -3.07 -3.87 -1.96
N LEU A 92 -2.85 -3.96 -3.27
CA LEU A 92 -3.85 -3.58 -4.27
C LEU A 92 -5.11 -4.46 -4.17
N GLY A 93 -4.96 -5.77 -3.98
CA GLY A 93 -6.08 -6.68 -3.77
C GLY A 93 -6.94 -6.29 -2.56
N ILE A 94 -6.30 -5.93 -1.45
CA ILE A 94 -6.98 -5.44 -0.24
C ILE A 94 -7.62 -4.07 -0.50
N GLN A 95 -6.90 -3.14 -1.11
CA GLN A 95 -7.40 -1.79 -1.40
C GLN A 95 -8.62 -1.81 -2.32
N ASN A 96 -8.65 -2.68 -3.33
CA ASN A 96 -9.77 -2.84 -4.24
C ASN A 96 -11.03 -3.42 -3.57
N GLN A 97 -10.91 -4.07 -2.42
CA GLN A 97 -12.04 -4.54 -1.63
C GLN A 97 -12.61 -3.46 -0.70
N ILE A 98 -11.76 -2.53 -0.24
CA ILE A 98 -12.13 -1.50 0.75
C ILE A 98 -12.59 -0.22 0.05
N PHE A 99 -11.87 0.15 -1.00
CA PHE A 99 -11.96 1.45 -1.63
C PHE A 99 -12.53 1.35 -3.04
N ARG A 100 -13.11 2.44 -3.53
CA ARG A 100 -13.31 2.60 -4.96
C ARG A 100 -11.94 2.65 -5.65
N PRO A 101 -11.82 2.18 -6.90
CA PRO A 101 -10.55 2.18 -7.65
C PRO A 101 -9.84 3.55 -7.65
N GLU A 102 -10.58 4.64 -7.52
CA GLU A 102 -10.07 6.02 -7.54
C GLU A 102 -9.54 6.53 -6.20
N HIS A 103 -9.33 5.68 -5.21
CA HIS A 103 -8.85 6.14 -3.91
C HIS A 103 -7.37 6.58 -3.95
N PRO A 104 -6.99 7.73 -3.36
CA PRO A 104 -5.61 8.22 -3.37
C PRO A 104 -4.58 7.25 -2.80
N GLY A 105 -4.97 6.42 -1.82
CA GLY A 105 -4.11 5.39 -1.26
C GLY A 105 -3.71 4.32 -2.28
N THR A 106 -4.54 4.07 -3.30
CA THR A 106 -4.27 3.14 -4.39
C THR A 106 -3.22 3.70 -5.35
N ALA A 107 -3.30 5.00 -5.67
CA ALA A 107 -2.30 5.68 -6.50
C ALA A 107 -0.87 5.59 -5.93
N ALA A 108 -0.72 5.68 -4.60
CA ALA A 108 0.59 5.54 -3.96
C ALA A 108 1.17 4.12 -4.11
N THR A 109 0.34 3.09 -3.95
CA THR A 109 0.72 1.69 -4.15
C THR A 109 1.10 1.42 -5.60
N LEU A 110 0.26 1.82 -6.55
CA LEU A 110 0.50 1.69 -7.99
C LEU A 110 1.81 2.35 -8.40
N LYS A 111 2.12 3.54 -7.85
CA LYS A 111 3.37 4.25 -8.15
C LYS A 111 4.61 3.45 -7.72
N ASN A 112 4.56 2.82 -6.57
CA ASN A 112 5.69 2.03 -6.08
C ASN A 112 5.87 0.75 -6.89
N LEU A 113 4.77 0.10 -7.29
CA LEU A 113 4.81 -1.06 -8.19
C LEU A 113 5.35 -0.68 -9.58
N ALA A 114 4.92 0.45 -10.13
CA ALA A 114 5.42 0.95 -11.41
C ALA A 114 6.93 1.22 -11.38
N ARG A 115 7.47 1.73 -10.25
CA ARG A 115 8.92 1.90 -10.07
C ARG A 115 9.67 0.57 -10.04
N ILE A 116 9.08 -0.48 -9.48
CA ILE A 116 9.68 -1.82 -9.49
C ILE A 116 9.72 -2.34 -10.92
N TYR A 117 8.62 -2.26 -11.66
CA TYR A 117 8.55 -2.67 -13.06
C TYR A 117 9.53 -1.90 -13.96
N SER A 118 9.62 -0.57 -13.80
CA SER A 118 10.65 0.21 -14.52
C SER A 118 12.08 -0.23 -14.20
N GLY A 119 12.36 -0.64 -12.95
CA GLY A 119 13.68 -1.16 -12.57
C GLY A 119 13.96 -2.59 -13.05
N GLN A 120 12.92 -3.33 -13.45
CA GLN A 120 13.01 -4.67 -14.04
C GLN A 120 12.93 -4.65 -15.57
N ASP A 121 13.02 -3.48 -16.21
CA ASP A 121 12.82 -3.26 -17.65
C ASP A 121 11.44 -3.69 -18.18
N LYS A 122 10.47 -3.94 -17.29
CA LYS A 122 9.05 -4.21 -17.56
C LYS A 122 8.31 -2.89 -17.86
N ASN A 123 8.72 -2.24 -18.94
CA ASN A 123 8.33 -0.85 -19.24
C ASN A 123 6.85 -0.72 -19.66
N GLU A 124 6.28 -1.74 -20.31
CA GLU A 124 4.87 -1.77 -20.72
C GLU A 124 3.94 -1.88 -19.50
N GLU A 125 4.27 -2.76 -18.56
CA GLU A 125 3.53 -2.92 -17.31
C GLU A 125 3.63 -1.66 -16.44
N ALA A 126 4.82 -1.05 -16.37
CA ALA A 126 5.00 0.23 -15.68
C ALA A 126 4.13 1.32 -16.31
N GLN A 127 4.05 1.38 -17.65
CA GLN A 127 3.24 2.35 -18.38
C GLN A 127 1.75 2.25 -18.00
N LEU A 128 1.18 1.04 -18.02
CA LEU A 128 -0.22 0.80 -17.65
C LEU A 128 -0.53 1.28 -16.22
N LEU A 129 0.40 1.07 -15.28
CA LEU A 129 0.23 1.53 -13.91
C LEU A 129 0.26 3.06 -13.82
N TYR A 130 1.16 3.72 -14.54
CA TYR A 130 1.21 5.18 -14.58
C TYR A 130 -0.02 5.82 -15.24
N GLU A 131 -0.60 5.19 -16.26
CA GLU A 131 -1.88 5.62 -16.84
C GLU A 131 -3.01 5.56 -15.80
N GLN A 132 -3.09 4.47 -15.03
CA GLN A 132 -4.05 4.36 -13.94
C GLN A 132 -3.84 5.45 -12.88
N ILE A 133 -2.60 5.71 -12.47
CA ILE A 133 -2.31 6.76 -11.47
C ILE A 133 -2.73 8.13 -11.98
N LEU A 134 -2.50 8.44 -13.26
CA LEU A 134 -2.93 9.70 -13.87
C LEU A 134 -4.44 9.86 -13.82
N MET A 135 -5.20 8.83 -14.20
CA MET A 135 -6.67 8.86 -14.11
C MET A 135 -7.14 9.12 -12.67
N ILE A 136 -6.55 8.44 -11.68
CA ILE A 136 -6.89 8.64 -10.27
C ILE A 136 -6.56 10.08 -9.84
N CYS A 137 -5.36 10.56 -10.16
CA CYS A 137 -4.90 11.89 -9.76
C CYS A 137 -5.75 13.01 -10.40
N GLU A 138 -6.09 12.89 -11.67
CA GLU A 138 -6.98 13.83 -12.37
C GLU A 138 -8.37 13.88 -11.73
N LYS A 139 -8.96 12.71 -11.47
CA LYS A 139 -10.32 12.62 -10.94
C LYS A 139 -10.44 13.09 -9.49
N VAL A 140 -9.40 12.88 -8.67
CA VAL A 140 -9.43 13.27 -7.26
C VAL A 140 -8.92 14.69 -7.01
N PHE A 141 -7.84 15.09 -7.67
CA PHE A 141 -7.13 16.33 -7.36
C PHE A 141 -7.19 17.38 -8.48
N GLY A 142 -7.65 16.99 -9.68
CA GLY A 142 -7.58 17.83 -10.87
C GLY A 142 -6.18 17.85 -11.51
N SER A 143 -6.11 18.38 -12.74
CA SER A 143 -4.90 18.42 -13.55
C SER A 143 -3.83 19.39 -13.05
N GLU A 144 -4.20 20.36 -12.21
CA GLU A 144 -3.29 21.41 -11.71
C GLU A 144 -2.56 21.04 -10.41
N TYR A 145 -2.88 19.87 -9.83
CA TYR A 145 -2.30 19.49 -8.54
C TYR A 145 -0.87 18.96 -8.69
N PRO A 146 0.08 19.33 -7.81
CA PRO A 146 1.49 18.93 -7.92
C PRO A 146 1.72 17.41 -8.00
N HIS A 147 0.87 16.60 -7.34
CA HIS A 147 0.95 15.15 -7.43
C HIS A 147 0.59 14.62 -8.83
N THR A 148 -0.41 15.21 -9.49
CA THR A 148 -0.79 14.87 -10.88
C THR A 148 0.34 15.22 -11.84
N ALA A 149 0.94 16.40 -11.67
CA ALA A 149 2.08 16.84 -12.49
C ALA A 149 3.32 15.95 -12.30
N GLN A 150 3.65 15.55 -11.08
CA GLN A 150 4.77 14.64 -10.81
C GLN A 150 4.58 13.27 -11.46
N THR A 151 3.36 12.70 -11.37
CA THR A 151 3.04 11.44 -12.05
C THR A 151 3.17 11.58 -13.57
N ALA A 152 2.67 12.67 -14.16
CA ALA A 152 2.77 12.91 -15.60
C ALA A 152 4.23 13.03 -16.08
N ILE A 153 5.10 13.63 -15.28
CA ILE A 153 6.54 13.69 -15.56
C ILE A 153 7.14 12.28 -15.56
N LEU A 154 6.89 11.47 -14.52
CA LEU A 154 7.40 10.09 -14.45
C LEU A 154 6.91 9.25 -15.62
N PHE A 155 5.63 9.37 -15.97
CA PHE A 155 5.03 8.69 -17.12
C PHE A 155 5.67 9.10 -18.46
N SER A 156 5.85 10.40 -18.70
CA SER A 156 6.47 10.90 -19.93
C SER A 156 7.94 10.49 -20.07
N GLY A 157 8.66 10.33 -18.95
CA GLY A 157 10.02 9.79 -18.94
C GLY A 157 10.07 8.35 -19.47
N ILE A 158 9.13 7.51 -19.07
CA ILE A 158 9.02 6.12 -19.51
C ILE A 158 8.61 6.04 -20.99
N ASN A 159 7.61 6.81 -21.43
CA ASN A 159 7.21 6.83 -22.84
C ASN A 159 8.30 7.31 -23.81
N ARG A 160 9.17 8.23 -23.35
CA ARG A 160 10.33 8.67 -24.13
C ARG A 160 11.33 7.52 -24.36
N TYR A 161 11.41 6.57 -23.43
CA TYR A 161 12.28 5.39 -23.52
C TYR A 161 11.70 4.31 -24.47
N ILE A 162 10.38 4.18 -24.55
CA ILE A 162 9.67 3.11 -25.32
C ILE A 162 9.45 3.48 -26.81
N SER A 163 9.92 4.63 -27.30
CA SER A 163 9.77 5.10 -28.70
C SER A 163 8.38 5.56 -29.14
N SER A 164 7.58 6.16 -28.25
CA SER A 164 6.43 6.98 -28.68
C SER A 164 6.33 8.24 -27.82
N PRO A 165 6.78 9.42 -28.32
CA PRO A 165 6.75 10.65 -27.56
C PRO A 165 5.33 11.20 -27.51
N LEU A 166 4.51 10.70 -26.58
CA LEU A 166 3.28 11.39 -26.21
C LEU A 166 3.64 12.47 -25.19
N ASN A 167 3.52 13.73 -25.61
CA ASN A 167 3.67 14.89 -24.74
C ASN A 167 2.68 14.79 -23.56
N PRO A 168 3.07 15.06 -22.31
CA PRO A 168 2.15 15.11 -21.16
C PRO A 168 0.86 15.87 -21.47
N LEU A 169 0.94 17.02 -22.15
CA LEU A 169 -0.21 17.83 -22.54
C LEU A 169 -1.12 17.13 -23.56
N SER A 170 -0.55 16.35 -24.49
CA SER A 170 -1.33 15.57 -25.46
C SER A 170 -2.06 14.38 -24.83
N LEU A 171 -1.55 13.84 -23.73
CA LEU A 171 -2.19 12.78 -22.96
C LEU A 171 -3.41 13.30 -22.20
N PHE A 172 -3.30 14.48 -21.58
CA PHE A 172 -4.44 15.15 -20.95
C PHE A 172 -5.60 15.39 -21.94
N THR A 173 -5.28 15.69 -23.21
CA THR A 173 -6.32 15.84 -24.25
C THR A 173 -6.93 14.50 -24.66
N LYS A 174 -6.10 13.47 -24.88
CA LYS A 174 -6.57 12.12 -25.25
C LYS A 174 -7.43 11.45 -24.18
N LEU A 175 -7.09 11.65 -22.89
CA LEU A 175 -7.87 11.11 -21.78
C LEU A 175 -9.24 11.78 -21.66
N LYS A 176 -9.36 13.06 -22.04
CA LYS A 176 -10.63 13.79 -22.08
C LYS A 176 -11.54 13.39 -23.25
N GLU A 177 -10.98 12.89 -24.36
CA GLU A 177 -11.75 12.48 -25.55
C GLU A 177 -12.38 11.07 -25.42
N ASN A 178 -11.97 10.27 -24.42
CA ASN A 178 -12.47 8.92 -24.18
C ASN A 178 -13.60 8.84 -23.12
N PHE A 179 -14.22 9.97 -22.78
CA PHE A 179 -15.41 10.08 -21.92
C PHE A 179 -16.42 11.06 -22.52
#